data_AF-A0A354IXL1-F1
#
_entry.id   AF-A0A354IXL1-F1
#
_cell.length_a   1.000
_cell.length_b   1.000
_cell.length_c   1.000
_cell.angle_alpha   90.00
_cell.angle_beta   90.00
_cell.angle_gamma   90.00
#
_symmetry.space_group_name_H-M   'P 1'
#
loop_
_entity.id
_entity.type
_entity.pdbx_description
1 polymer ?
#
loop_
_entity_poly.entity_id
_entity_poly.type
_entity_poly.pdbx_seq_one_letter_code
_entity_poly.pdbx_strand_id
1 'polypeptide(L)'
;MTLAFAVIVFLLGSRLSLGLTQDLRQLEQFAGKLGEEGIGAARAELAGSSETITLARSINRMLDGLHRQQARLEREHQRKDEFLAMLAHELRNPLAPISSAAQLLRVLFADVPRIRDVSGVISRQVAHMTHLVDDLLDVSRVTRGLVTINQTTVELGAVLREAAEQIKPVIDARKHSLTLEIAPEALTVCGDRTRLVQVAANLLNNAAKYTPDGGVLHVSLARHDGMAVLQVRDNGIGIGADLLPVVFDLFTQ
;
A
#
# COMPACT_ATOMS: atom_id res chain seq x y z
N MET A 1 -45.39 52.51 -37.66
CA MET A 1 -43.97 52.13 -37.60
C MET A 1 -43.52 51.54 -36.26
N THR A 2 -44.06 52.00 -35.12
CA THR A 2 -43.66 51.57 -33.76
C THR A 2 -43.94 50.10 -33.44
N LEU A 3 -45.07 49.54 -33.88
CA LEU A 3 -45.43 48.14 -33.59
C LEU A 3 -44.51 47.13 -34.28
N ALA A 4 -44.16 47.38 -35.55
CA ALA A 4 -43.28 46.51 -36.34
C ALA A 4 -41.84 46.50 -35.78
N PHE A 5 -41.35 47.65 -35.32
CA PHE A 5 -40.05 47.76 -34.67
C PHE A 5 -40.00 46.98 -33.34
N ALA A 6 -41.05 47.09 -32.53
CA ALA A 6 -41.15 46.34 -31.27
C ALA A 6 -41.15 44.81 -31.49
N VAL A 7 -41.86 44.33 -32.52
CA VAL A 7 -41.88 42.90 -32.88
C VAL A 7 -40.50 42.42 -33.35
N ILE A 8 -39.77 43.21 -34.15
CA ILE A 8 -38.42 42.85 -34.61
C ILE A 8 -37.44 42.79 -33.43
N VAL A 9 -37.47 43.78 -32.53
CA VAL A 9 -36.61 43.80 -31.34
C VAL A 9 -36.93 42.61 -30.42
N PHE A 10 -38.20 42.28 -30.23
CA PHE A 10 -38.62 41.12 -29.43
C PHE A 10 -38.17 39.79 -30.07
N LEU A 11 -38.34 39.62 -31.38
CA LEU A 11 -37.89 38.42 -32.10
C LEU A 11 -36.36 38.28 -32.09
N LEU A 12 -35.63 39.40 -32.21
CA LEU A 12 -34.17 39.41 -32.15
C LEU A 12 -33.69 39.07 -30.73
N GLY A 13 -34.30 39.66 -29.70
CA GLY A 13 -34.00 39.37 -28.29
C GLY A 13 -34.32 37.93 -27.90
N SER A 14 -35.45 37.40 -28.37
CA SER A 14 -35.85 36.00 -28.16
C SER A 14 -34.88 35.03 -28.83
N ARG A 15 -34.45 35.30 -30.07
CA ARG A 15 -33.44 34.48 -30.76
C ARG A 15 -32.08 34.51 -30.07
N LEU A 16 -31.62 35.68 -29.61
CA LEU A 16 -30.39 35.82 -28.83
C LEU A 16 -30.45 35.05 -27.51
N SER A 17 -31.56 35.16 -26.78
CA SER A 17 -31.77 34.46 -25.50
C SER A 17 -31.82 32.94 -25.68
N LEU A 18 -32.49 32.44 -26.73
CA LEU A 18 -32.54 31.01 -27.05
C LEU A 18 -31.16 30.46 -27.42
N GLY A 19 -30.38 31.20 -28.21
CA GLY A 19 -29.00 30.83 -28.57
C GLY A 19 -28.09 30.71 -27.35
N LEU A 20 -28.06 31.73 -26.49
CA LEU A 20 -27.28 31.71 -25.25
C LEU A 20 -27.68 30.57 -24.30
N THR A 21 -28.98 30.29 -24.19
CA THR A 21 -29.48 29.21 -23.34
C THR A 21 -29.04 27.84 -23.87
N GLN A 22 -29.03 27.67 -25.20
CA GLN A 22 -28.58 26.44 -25.83
C GLN A 22 -27.08 26.22 -25.65
N ASP A 23 -26.27 27.26 -25.85
CA ASP A 23 -24.82 27.21 -25.66
C ASP A 23 -24.44 26.88 -24.20
N LEU A 24 -25.15 27.47 -23.23
CA LEU A 24 -24.93 27.18 -21.81
C LEU A 24 -25.31 25.74 -21.43
N ARG A 25 -26.40 25.20 -21.97
CA ARG A 25 -26.76 23.79 -21.75
C ARG A 25 -25.72 22.82 -22.31
N GLN A 26 -25.08 23.15 -23.44
CA GLN A 26 -24.00 22.33 -23.98
C GLN A 26 -22.79 22.30 -23.06
N LEU A 27 -22.41 23.45 -22.49
CA LEU A 27 -21.33 23.53 -21.50
C LEU A 27 -21.67 22.78 -20.20
N GLU A 28 -22.91 22.87 -19.74
CA GLU A 28 -23.40 22.12 -18.57
C GLU A 28 -23.36 20.61 -18.81
N GLN A 29 -23.82 20.14 -19.97
CA GLN A 29 -23.75 18.72 -20.35
C GLN A 29 -22.30 18.23 -20.44
N PHE A 30 -21.39 19.05 -20.98
CA PHE A 30 -19.97 18.74 -21.02
C PHE A 30 -19.37 18.62 -19.62
N ALA A 31 -19.69 19.55 -18.72
CA ALA A 31 -19.25 19.51 -17.32
C ALA A 31 -19.80 18.27 -16.58
N GLY A 32 -21.06 17.89 -16.84
CA GLY A 32 -21.66 16.67 -16.31
C GLY A 32 -20.91 15.41 -16.74
N LYS A 33 -20.62 15.28 -18.04
CA LYS A 33 -19.85 14.14 -18.57
C LYS A 33 -18.44 14.04 -17.99
N LEU A 34 -17.75 15.17 -17.79
CA LEU A 34 -16.44 15.18 -17.13
C LEU A 34 -16.48 14.64 -15.70
N GLY A 35 -17.59 14.83 -14.99
CA GLY A 35 -17.79 14.30 -13.63
C GLY A 35 -17.96 12.78 -13.59
N GLU A 36 -18.54 12.18 -14.64
CA GLU A 36 -18.80 10.74 -14.72
C GLU A 36 -17.65 9.95 -15.37
N GLU A 37 -17.07 10.47 -16.46
CA GLU A 37 -16.05 9.78 -17.26
C GLU A 37 -14.61 10.19 -16.89
N GLY A 38 -14.47 11.20 -16.02
CA GLY A 38 -13.19 11.72 -15.57
C GLY A 38 -12.55 12.74 -16.51
N ILE A 39 -11.42 13.28 -16.08
CA ILE A 39 -10.63 14.28 -16.82
C ILE A 39 -9.83 13.53 -17.89
N GLY A 40 -10.51 13.16 -18.98
CA GLY A 40 -9.90 12.58 -20.19
C GLY A 40 -9.62 13.64 -21.27
N ALA A 41 -9.19 13.23 -22.47
CA ALA A 41 -8.83 14.16 -23.56
C ALA A 41 -9.99 15.02 -24.10
N ALA A 42 -11.21 14.89 -23.56
CA ALA A 42 -12.39 15.64 -23.96
C ALA A 42 -12.24 17.16 -23.73
N ARG A 43 -12.70 17.96 -24.68
CA ARG A 43 -12.64 19.44 -24.62
C ARG A 43 -14.01 20.02 -24.94
N ALA A 44 -14.35 21.12 -24.27
CA ALA A 44 -15.55 21.90 -24.55
C ALA A 44 -15.46 22.45 -25.98
N GLU A 45 -16.56 22.37 -26.72
CA GLU A 45 -16.65 22.90 -28.08
C GLU A 45 -16.56 24.43 -28.07
N LEU A 46 -15.83 25.00 -29.04
CA LEU A 46 -15.70 26.45 -29.21
C LEU A 46 -16.79 26.97 -30.17
N ALA A 47 -18.04 26.84 -29.75
CA ALA A 47 -19.21 27.26 -30.52
C ALA A 47 -20.09 28.22 -29.69
N GLY A 48 -20.93 29.00 -30.39
CA GLY A 48 -21.88 29.89 -29.76
C GLY A 48 -21.42 31.36 -29.69
N SER A 49 -21.92 32.09 -28.69
CA SER A 49 -21.57 33.49 -28.46
C SER A 49 -20.08 33.72 -28.11
N SER A 50 -19.62 34.97 -28.20
CA SER A 50 -18.25 35.34 -27.83
C SER A 50 -17.93 35.01 -26.36
N GLU A 51 -18.92 35.20 -25.49
CA GLU A 51 -18.85 34.93 -24.05
C GLU A 51 -18.73 33.42 -23.79
N THR A 52 -19.52 32.59 -24.46
CA THR A 52 -19.52 31.13 -24.29
C THR A 52 -18.24 30.51 -24.85
N ILE A 53 -17.75 30.99 -26.01
CA ILE A 53 -16.44 30.62 -26.55
C ILE A 53 -15.30 30.97 -25.58
N THR A 54 -15.38 32.13 -24.92
CA THR A 54 -14.37 32.56 -23.94
C THR A 54 -14.37 31.69 -22.68
N LEU A 55 -15.56 31.31 -22.21
CA LEU A 55 -15.73 30.39 -21.10
C LEU A 55 -15.24 28.97 -21.44
N ALA A 56 -15.64 28.43 -22.60
CA ALA A 56 -15.18 27.13 -23.10
C ALA A 56 -13.65 27.07 -23.22
N ARG A 57 -13.02 28.16 -23.70
CA ARG A 57 -11.56 28.27 -23.77
C ARG A 57 -10.90 28.26 -22.39
N SER A 58 -11.49 28.91 -21.40
CA SER A 58 -10.99 28.92 -20.02
C SER A 58 -11.08 27.53 -19.37
N ILE A 59 -12.21 26.84 -19.59
CA ILE A 59 -12.41 25.45 -19.14
C ILE A 59 -11.36 24.53 -19.78
N ASN A 60 -11.17 24.61 -21.10
CA ASN A 60 -10.18 23.79 -21.80
C ASN A 60 -8.76 24.02 -21.28
N ARG A 61 -8.36 25.27 -21.01
CA ARG A 61 -7.05 25.57 -20.40
C ARG A 61 -6.89 24.96 -19.02
N MET A 62 -7.95 24.98 -18.20
CA MET A 62 -7.95 24.37 -16.87
C MET A 62 -7.80 22.85 -16.97
N LEU A 63 -8.55 22.20 -17.88
CA LEU A 63 -8.44 20.77 -18.15
C LEU A 63 -7.04 20.39 -18.66
N ASP A 64 -6.44 21.19 -19.54
CA ASP A 64 -5.06 20.98 -20.00
C ASP A 64 -4.04 21.14 -18.86
N GLY A 65 -4.29 22.03 -17.91
CA GLY A 65 -3.48 22.21 -16.70
C GLY A 65 -3.54 20.98 -15.79
N LEU A 66 -4.77 20.51 -15.50
CA LEU A 66 -5.02 19.33 -14.68
C LEU A 66 -4.42 18.05 -15.29
N HIS A 67 -4.61 17.81 -16.58
CA HIS A 67 -3.96 16.69 -17.28
C HIS A 67 -2.44 16.73 -17.16
N ARG A 68 -1.83 17.91 -17.32
CA ARG A 68 -0.38 18.05 -17.21
C ARG A 68 0.11 17.79 -15.79
N GLN A 69 -0.63 18.22 -14.77
CA GLN A 69 -0.31 17.91 -13.38
C GLN A 69 -0.46 16.42 -13.09
N GLN A 70 -1.54 15.79 -13.53
CA GLN A 70 -1.75 14.35 -13.37
C GLN A 70 -0.63 13.55 -14.06
N ALA A 71 -0.35 13.82 -15.34
CA ALA A 71 0.72 13.15 -16.06
C ALA A 71 2.11 13.40 -15.46
N ARG A 72 2.32 14.55 -14.82
CA ARG A 72 3.56 14.82 -14.07
C ARG A 72 3.63 13.99 -12.80
N LEU A 73 2.56 13.93 -12.01
CA LEU A 73 2.49 13.11 -10.80
C LEU A 73 2.71 11.64 -11.15
N GLU A 74 2.04 11.11 -12.17
CA GLU A 74 2.22 9.73 -12.64
C GLU A 74 3.68 9.44 -13.02
N ARG A 75 4.35 10.35 -13.74
CA ARG A 75 5.78 10.22 -14.08
C ARG A 75 6.69 10.30 -12.84
N GLU A 76 6.38 11.17 -11.89
CA GLU A 76 7.14 11.28 -10.64
C GLU A 76 6.99 10.00 -9.80
N HIS A 77 5.78 9.44 -9.72
CA HIS A 77 5.52 8.14 -9.12
C HIS A 77 6.33 7.04 -9.80
N GLN A 78 6.26 6.93 -11.14
CA GLN A 78 7.00 5.91 -11.90
C GLN A 78 8.53 6.02 -11.71
N ARG A 79 9.09 7.23 -11.66
CA ARG A 79 10.53 7.43 -11.42
C ARG A 79 10.96 7.04 -10.01
N LYS A 80 10.17 7.44 -9.00
CA LYS A 80 10.40 7.02 -7.60
C LYS A 80 10.40 5.49 -7.51
N ASP A 81 9.55 4.87 -8.30
CA ASP A 81 9.36 3.44 -8.35
C ASP A 81 10.49 2.66 -9.01
N GLU A 82 11.01 3.14 -10.14
CA GLU A 82 12.21 2.61 -10.79
C GLU A 82 13.43 2.78 -9.89
N PHE A 83 13.53 3.92 -9.21
CA PHE A 83 14.60 4.19 -8.26
C PHE A 83 14.59 3.24 -7.06
N LEU A 84 13.41 2.97 -6.47
CA LEU A 84 13.29 2.01 -5.35
C LEU A 84 13.64 0.58 -5.77
N ALA A 85 13.19 0.14 -6.95
CA ALA A 85 13.51 -1.19 -7.47
C ALA A 85 15.01 -1.35 -7.76
N MET A 86 15.62 -0.34 -8.39
CA MET A 86 17.06 -0.30 -8.65
C MET A 86 17.83 -0.30 -7.33
N LEU A 87 17.49 0.58 -6.38
CA LEU A 87 18.15 0.63 -5.07
C LEU A 87 18.12 -0.71 -4.35
N ALA A 88 16.99 -1.40 -4.36
CA ALA A 88 16.90 -2.67 -3.66
C ALA A 88 17.79 -3.75 -4.29
N HIS A 89 17.87 -3.79 -5.61
CA HIS A 89 18.83 -4.66 -6.30
C HIS A 89 20.28 -4.27 -6.00
N GLU A 90 20.59 -2.97 -6.10
CA GLU A 90 21.93 -2.43 -5.81
C GLU A 90 22.34 -2.58 -4.34
N LEU A 91 21.39 -2.69 -3.40
CA LEU A 91 21.65 -2.97 -1.99
C LEU A 91 21.74 -4.47 -1.67
N ARG A 92 20.92 -5.33 -2.30
CA ARG A 92 21.06 -6.78 -2.13
C ARG A 92 22.39 -7.30 -2.64
N ASN A 93 22.87 -6.76 -3.77
CA ASN A 93 24.12 -7.17 -4.40
C ASN A 93 25.36 -7.11 -3.46
N PRO A 94 25.60 -6.03 -2.70
CA PRO A 94 26.69 -5.98 -1.72
C PRO A 94 26.38 -6.72 -0.42
N LEU A 95 25.11 -6.87 -0.01
CA LEU A 95 24.75 -7.58 1.22
C LEU A 95 24.94 -9.10 1.11
N ALA A 96 24.64 -9.70 -0.04
CA ALA A 96 24.80 -11.13 -0.28
C ALA A 96 26.24 -11.67 -0.02
N PRO A 97 27.32 -11.07 -0.56
CA PRO A 97 28.68 -11.52 -0.27
C PRO A 97 29.10 -11.26 1.18
N ILE A 98 28.61 -10.18 1.84
CA ILE A 98 28.90 -9.93 3.26
C ILE A 98 28.25 -11.01 4.13
N SER A 99 27.00 -11.39 3.83
CA SER A 99 26.31 -12.51 4.49
C SER A 99 27.11 -13.81 4.32
N SER A 100 27.53 -14.09 3.09
CA SER A 100 28.30 -15.30 2.76
C SER A 100 29.63 -15.35 3.51
N ALA A 101 30.37 -14.24 3.56
CA ALA A 101 31.62 -14.13 4.30
C ALA A 101 31.41 -14.31 5.82
N ALA A 102 30.36 -13.71 6.39
CA ALA A 102 30.03 -13.87 7.80
C ALA A 102 29.68 -15.33 8.15
N GLN A 103 28.95 -16.00 7.26
CA GLN A 103 28.61 -17.42 7.43
C GLN A 103 29.85 -18.32 7.31
N LEU A 104 30.74 -18.05 6.36
CA LEU A 104 32.03 -18.74 6.23
C LEU A 104 32.91 -18.56 7.47
N LEU A 105 33.01 -17.33 8.01
CA LEU A 105 33.74 -17.09 9.26
C LEU A 105 33.19 -17.91 10.41
N ARG A 106 31.87 -18.06 10.49
CA ARG A 106 31.20 -18.87 11.53
C ARG A 106 31.51 -20.36 11.41
N VAL A 107 31.67 -20.87 10.18
CA VAL A 107 31.96 -22.29 9.91
C VAL A 107 33.45 -22.58 10.07
N LEU A 108 34.33 -21.79 9.46
CA LEU A 108 35.78 -22.02 9.43
C LEU A 108 36.45 -21.77 10.78
N PHE A 109 35.87 -20.90 11.61
CA PHE A 109 36.42 -20.53 12.92
C PHE A 109 35.45 -20.83 14.06
N ALA A 110 34.69 -21.93 13.94
CA ALA A 110 33.70 -22.35 14.94
C ALA A 110 34.30 -22.51 16.35
N ASP A 111 35.56 -22.95 16.43
CA ASP A 111 36.30 -23.19 17.68
C ASP A 111 36.95 -21.93 18.26
N VAL A 112 36.83 -20.78 17.59
CA VAL A 112 37.36 -19.49 18.07
C VAL A 112 36.20 -18.62 18.54
N PRO A 113 35.88 -18.60 19.85
CA PRO A 113 34.65 -17.98 20.36
C PRO A 113 34.48 -16.53 19.92
N ARG A 114 35.57 -15.75 19.96
CA ARG A 114 35.56 -14.34 19.56
C ARG A 114 35.20 -14.12 18.10
N ILE A 115 35.66 -14.98 17.18
CA ILE A 115 35.35 -14.86 15.74
C ILE A 115 33.91 -15.31 15.49
N ARG A 116 33.46 -16.38 16.14
CA ARG A 116 32.08 -16.85 16.08
C ARG A 116 31.09 -15.78 16.55
N ASP A 117 31.40 -15.08 17.64
CA ASP A 117 30.51 -14.06 18.20
C ASP A 117 30.42 -12.84 17.26
N VAL A 118 31.57 -12.35 16.76
CA VAL A 118 31.61 -11.21 15.81
C VAL A 118 30.94 -11.55 14.48
N SER A 119 31.22 -12.72 13.91
CA SER A 119 30.56 -13.17 12.66
C SER A 119 29.05 -13.37 12.82
N GLY A 120 28.61 -13.79 14.02
CA GLY A 120 27.20 -13.84 14.38
C GLY A 120 26.55 -12.45 14.39
N VAL A 121 27.23 -11.43 14.91
CA VAL A 121 26.75 -10.04 14.86
C VAL A 121 26.61 -9.55 13.42
N ILE A 122 27.63 -9.77 12.58
CA ILE A 122 27.61 -9.36 11.16
C ILE A 122 26.44 -10.04 10.44
N SER A 123 26.27 -11.35 10.64
CA SER A 123 25.18 -12.12 10.02
C SER A 123 23.80 -11.55 10.38
N ARG A 124 23.57 -11.23 11.66
CA ARG A 124 22.31 -10.63 12.11
C ARG A 124 22.07 -9.25 11.50
N GLN A 125 23.11 -8.42 11.38
CA GLN A 125 22.96 -7.08 10.79
C GLN A 125 22.68 -7.13 9.30
N VAL A 126 23.36 -8.01 8.55
CA VAL A 126 23.09 -8.18 7.11
C VAL A 126 21.69 -8.73 6.87
N ALA A 127 21.24 -9.69 7.70
CA ALA A 127 19.87 -10.18 7.64
C ALA A 127 18.86 -9.06 7.90
N HIS A 128 19.10 -8.23 8.92
CA HIS A 128 18.24 -7.08 9.21
C HIS A 128 18.16 -6.09 8.05
N MET A 129 19.31 -5.72 7.45
CA MET A 129 19.33 -4.82 6.29
C MET A 129 18.62 -5.41 5.07
N THR A 130 18.76 -6.72 4.85
CA THR A 130 18.05 -7.41 3.76
C THR A 130 16.55 -7.36 3.97
N HIS A 131 16.07 -7.63 5.19
CA HIS A 131 14.66 -7.50 5.53
C HIS A 131 14.12 -6.08 5.31
N LEU A 132 14.83 -5.03 5.73
CA LEU A 132 14.39 -3.65 5.51
C LEU A 132 14.27 -3.30 4.02
N VAL A 133 15.19 -3.79 3.20
CA VAL A 133 15.15 -3.60 1.74
C VAL A 133 13.97 -4.37 1.12
N ASP A 134 13.72 -5.59 1.59
CA ASP A 134 12.61 -6.42 1.13
C ASP A 134 11.25 -5.80 1.48
N ASP A 135 11.09 -5.31 2.71
CA ASP A 135 9.87 -4.65 3.20
C ASP A 135 9.58 -3.37 2.41
N LEU A 136 10.61 -2.55 2.13
CA LEU A 136 10.49 -1.36 1.28
C LEU A 136 9.98 -1.69 -0.12
N LEU A 137 10.47 -2.79 -0.70
CA LEU A 137 10.01 -3.26 -2.02
C LEU A 137 8.57 -3.78 -2.00
N ASP A 138 8.20 -4.55 -0.98
CA ASP A 138 6.85 -5.10 -0.86
C ASP A 138 5.82 -3.97 -0.74
N VAL A 139 6.10 -2.95 0.07
CA VAL A 139 5.28 -1.74 0.20
C VAL A 139 5.19 -0.99 -1.12
N SER A 140 6.31 -0.85 -1.83
CA SER A 140 6.33 -0.22 -3.15
C SER A 140 5.40 -0.95 -4.13
N ARG A 141 5.40 -2.29 -4.13
CA ARG A 141 4.50 -3.09 -4.97
C ARG A 141 3.03 -2.96 -4.57
N VAL A 142 2.73 -2.95 -3.26
CA VAL A 142 1.36 -2.78 -2.73
C VAL A 142 0.79 -1.43 -3.16
N THR A 143 1.57 -0.36 -3.01
CA THR A 143 1.14 1.02 -3.34
C THR A 143 0.81 1.19 -4.83
N ARG A 144 1.40 0.35 -5.70
CA ARG A 144 1.15 0.31 -7.14
C ARG A 144 0.00 -0.60 -7.57
N GLY A 145 -0.63 -1.34 -6.65
CA GLY A 145 -1.61 -2.38 -6.98
C GLY A 145 -1.01 -3.55 -7.79
N LEU A 146 0.32 -3.66 -7.87
CA LEU A 146 1.03 -4.70 -8.62
C LEU A 146 1.15 -6.01 -7.83
N VAL A 147 0.72 -6.02 -6.58
CA VAL A 147 0.61 -7.26 -5.81
C VAL A 147 -0.57 -8.05 -6.37
N THR A 148 -0.24 -9.10 -7.09
CA THR A 148 -1.22 -10.12 -7.47
C THR A 148 -1.51 -10.97 -6.24
N ILE A 149 -2.76 -10.95 -5.77
CA ILE A 149 -3.23 -11.81 -4.69
C ILE A 149 -3.69 -13.11 -5.32
N ASN A 150 -2.99 -14.21 -5.06
CA ASN A 150 -3.42 -15.52 -5.54
C ASN A 150 -4.55 -16.05 -4.66
N GLN A 151 -5.80 -15.76 -5.04
CA GLN A 151 -6.98 -16.17 -4.28
C GLN A 151 -7.21 -17.68 -4.40
N THR A 152 -6.94 -18.38 -3.30
CA THR A 152 -7.15 -19.82 -3.15
C THR A 152 -7.87 -20.11 -1.84
N THR A 153 -8.44 -21.31 -1.70
CA THR A 153 -8.94 -21.75 -0.39
C THR A 153 -7.75 -22.09 0.50
N VAL A 154 -7.60 -21.34 1.61
CA VAL A 154 -6.48 -21.47 2.54
C VAL A 154 -6.99 -21.87 3.92
N GLU A 155 -6.44 -22.95 4.48
CA GLU A 155 -6.68 -23.38 5.86
C GLU A 155 -5.77 -22.58 6.82
N LEU A 156 -6.38 -21.77 7.68
CA LEU A 156 -5.66 -20.81 8.52
C LEU A 156 -4.86 -21.46 9.66
N GLY A 157 -5.25 -22.63 10.14
CA GLY A 157 -4.45 -23.40 11.09
C GLY A 157 -3.08 -23.80 10.51
N ALA A 158 -3.04 -24.18 9.23
CA ALA A 158 -1.79 -24.50 8.53
C ALA A 158 -0.91 -23.25 8.36
N VAL A 159 -1.52 -22.10 8.06
CA VAL A 159 -0.82 -20.81 8.01
C VAL A 159 -0.16 -20.50 9.35
N LEU A 160 -0.88 -20.66 10.47
CA LEU A 160 -0.34 -20.39 11.80
C LEU A 160 0.76 -21.37 12.22
N ARG A 161 0.62 -22.65 11.90
CA ARG A 161 1.67 -23.64 12.17
C ARG A 161 2.96 -23.31 11.42
N GLU A 162 2.85 -22.90 10.16
CA GLU A 162 4.03 -22.50 9.38
C GLU A 162 4.67 -21.22 9.94
N ALA A 163 3.88 -20.21 10.27
CA ALA A 163 4.39 -18.98 10.88
C ALA A 163 5.06 -19.26 12.25
N ALA A 164 4.47 -20.14 13.07
CA ALA A 164 5.04 -20.56 14.35
C ALA A 164 6.38 -21.27 14.18
N GLU A 165 6.53 -22.14 13.17
CA GLU A 165 7.81 -22.79 12.88
C GLU A 165 8.88 -21.79 12.40
N GLN A 166 8.50 -20.76 11.63
CA GLN A 166 9.44 -19.72 11.21
C GLN A 166 10.02 -18.93 12.40
N ILE A 167 9.22 -18.66 13.43
CA ILE A 167 9.63 -17.86 14.59
C ILE A 167 10.24 -18.70 15.74
N LYS A 168 10.11 -20.02 15.67
CA LYS A 168 10.60 -20.97 16.69
C LYS A 168 12.05 -20.72 17.14
N PRO A 169 13.03 -20.46 16.26
CA PRO A 169 14.39 -20.16 16.70
C PRO A 169 14.49 -18.93 17.61
N VAL A 170 13.65 -17.91 17.40
CA VAL A 170 13.59 -16.69 18.23
C VAL A 170 12.92 -16.99 19.56
N ILE A 171 11.82 -17.75 19.55
CA ILE A 171 11.10 -18.19 20.75
C ILE A 171 12.03 -19.01 21.65
N ASP A 172 12.74 -19.99 21.08
CA ASP A 172 13.65 -20.86 21.82
C ASP A 172 14.83 -20.07 22.39
N ALA A 173 15.43 -19.18 21.59
CA ALA A 173 16.56 -18.36 22.03
C ALA A 173 16.19 -17.42 23.20
N ARG A 174 14.96 -16.88 23.19
CA ARG A 174 14.43 -16.02 24.25
C ARG A 174 13.68 -16.76 25.35
N LYS A 175 13.58 -18.09 25.25
CA LYS A 175 12.88 -18.96 26.20
C LYS A 175 11.41 -18.57 26.41
N HIS A 176 10.75 -18.09 25.37
CA HIS A 176 9.33 -17.72 25.46
C HIS A 176 8.45 -18.96 25.52
N SER A 177 7.34 -18.86 26.26
CA SER A 177 6.26 -19.83 26.20
C SER A 177 5.27 -19.41 25.13
N LEU A 178 5.10 -20.22 24.07
CA LEU A 178 4.09 -20.00 23.03
C LEU A 178 2.93 -20.98 23.21
N THR A 179 1.72 -20.44 23.34
CA THR A 179 0.48 -21.22 23.33
C THR A 179 -0.31 -20.94 22.05
N LEU A 180 -0.72 -22.01 21.35
CA LEU A 180 -1.55 -21.95 20.16
C LEU A 180 -2.93 -22.54 20.47
N GLU A 181 -3.96 -21.69 20.48
CA GLU A 181 -5.36 -22.07 20.62
C GLU A 181 -6.04 -22.01 19.25
N ILE A 182 -5.94 -23.11 18.51
CA ILE A 182 -6.57 -23.23 17.20
C ILE A 182 -7.88 -24.01 17.37
N ALA A 183 -9.00 -23.42 16.95
CA ALA A 183 -10.28 -24.12 16.94
C ALA A 183 -10.17 -25.46 16.18
N PRO A 184 -10.80 -26.54 16.67
CA PRO A 184 -10.68 -27.86 16.05
C PRO A 184 -11.37 -27.94 14.68
N GLU A 185 -12.29 -27.03 14.37
CA GLU A 185 -12.86 -26.88 13.04
C GLU A 185 -11.85 -26.25 12.08
N ALA A 186 -11.70 -26.82 10.88
CA ALA A 186 -10.84 -26.26 9.85
C ALA A 186 -11.40 -24.91 9.38
N LEU A 187 -10.72 -23.82 9.76
CA LEU A 187 -11.10 -22.47 9.35
C LEU A 187 -10.43 -22.14 8.02
N THR A 188 -11.25 -22.05 6.97
CA THR A 188 -10.78 -21.73 5.63
C THR A 188 -11.20 -20.34 5.19
N VAL A 189 -10.30 -19.63 4.52
CA VAL A 189 -10.57 -18.33 3.88
C VAL A 189 -10.21 -18.37 2.40
N CYS A 190 -10.79 -17.46 1.61
CA CYS A 190 -10.32 -17.19 0.26
C CYS A 190 -9.20 -16.14 0.34
N GLY A 191 -7.97 -16.50 -0.03
CA GLY A 191 -6.83 -15.61 0.06
C GLY A 191 -5.54 -16.19 -0.48
N ASP A 192 -4.47 -15.40 -0.33
CA ASP A 192 -3.11 -15.80 -0.71
C ASP A 192 -2.38 -16.36 0.51
N ARG A 193 -2.03 -17.65 0.42
CA ARG A 193 -1.36 -18.38 1.51
C ARG A 193 -0.05 -17.72 1.93
N THR A 194 0.78 -17.31 0.97
CA THR A 194 2.10 -16.72 1.23
C THR A 194 1.96 -15.42 2.00
N ARG A 195 1.01 -14.57 1.58
CA ARG A 195 0.75 -13.29 2.26
C ARG A 195 0.15 -13.48 3.64
N LEU A 196 -0.73 -14.46 3.83
CA LEU A 196 -1.29 -14.77 5.15
C LEU A 196 -0.23 -15.30 6.13
N VAL A 197 0.71 -16.15 5.65
CA VAL A 197 1.86 -16.60 6.46
C VAL A 197 2.74 -15.41 6.85
N GLN A 198 3.01 -14.50 5.91
CA GLN A 198 3.79 -13.28 6.17
C GLN A 198 3.15 -12.41 7.25
N VAL A 199 1.83 -12.18 7.19
CA VAL A 199 1.10 -11.43 8.23
C VAL A 199 1.24 -12.09 9.59
N ALA A 200 0.98 -13.40 9.69
CA ALA A 200 1.06 -14.13 10.95
C ALA A 200 2.49 -14.14 11.51
N ALA A 201 3.50 -14.36 10.68
CA ALA A 201 4.90 -14.35 11.08
C ALA A 201 5.34 -12.98 11.58
N ASN A 202 4.92 -11.89 10.92
CA ASN A 202 5.25 -10.53 11.34
C ASN A 202 4.64 -10.18 12.70
N LEU A 203 3.37 -10.54 12.93
CA LEU A 203 2.72 -10.33 14.22
C LEU A 203 3.41 -11.12 15.34
N LEU A 204 3.74 -12.39 15.09
CA LEU A 204 4.48 -13.24 16.02
C LEU A 204 5.89 -12.72 16.33
N ASN A 205 6.59 -12.24 15.31
CA ASN A 205 7.93 -11.69 15.47
C ASN A 205 7.90 -10.39 16.27
N ASN A 206 6.91 -9.52 16.03
CA ASN A 206 6.70 -8.33 16.86
C ASN A 206 6.42 -8.71 18.32
N ALA A 207 5.51 -9.65 18.55
CA ALA A 207 5.20 -10.15 19.89
C ALA A 207 6.46 -10.68 20.59
N ALA A 208 7.26 -11.52 19.90
CA ALA A 208 8.53 -12.03 20.42
C ALA A 208 9.61 -10.93 20.57
N LYS A 209 9.58 -9.87 19.77
CA LYS A 209 10.54 -8.74 19.84
C LYS A 209 10.35 -7.96 21.14
N TYR A 210 9.10 -7.65 21.48
CA TYR A 210 8.71 -6.75 22.57
C TYR A 210 8.38 -7.46 23.90
N THR A 211 8.36 -8.79 23.89
CA THR A 211 8.26 -9.63 25.10
C THR A 211 9.65 -9.84 25.73
N PRO A 212 9.81 -9.63 27.05
CA PRO A 212 11.03 -9.98 27.77
C PRO A 212 11.34 -11.48 27.72
N ASP A 213 12.63 -11.84 27.82
CA ASP A 213 13.07 -13.24 27.90
C ASP A 213 12.30 -14.02 28.99
N GLY A 214 11.84 -15.23 28.66
CA GLY A 214 10.99 -16.03 29.54
C GLY A 214 9.50 -15.66 29.54
N GLY A 215 9.09 -14.66 28.74
CA GLY A 215 7.70 -14.22 28.65
C GLY A 215 6.76 -15.17 27.92
N VAL A 216 5.51 -14.73 27.75
CA VAL A 216 4.39 -15.55 27.28
C VAL A 216 3.76 -14.92 26.04
N LEU A 217 3.61 -15.75 25.01
CA LEU A 217 2.93 -15.45 23.75
C LEU A 217 1.71 -16.36 23.64
N HIS A 218 0.57 -15.77 23.34
CA HIS A 218 -0.69 -16.46 23.15
C HIS A 218 -1.25 -16.15 21.77
N VAL A 219 -1.54 -17.18 20.99
CA VAL A 219 -2.15 -17.04 19.67
C VAL A 219 -3.45 -17.80 19.67
N SER A 220 -4.54 -17.13 19.30
CA SER A 220 -5.83 -17.78 19.12
C SER A 220 -6.35 -17.60 17.70
N LEU A 221 -7.01 -18.64 17.20
CA LEU A 221 -7.70 -18.63 15.92
C LEU A 221 -9.11 -19.18 16.11
N ALA A 222 -10.10 -18.32 15.92
CA ALA A 222 -11.51 -18.66 16.11
C ALA A 222 -12.39 -18.01 15.03
N ARG A 223 -13.60 -18.54 14.87
CA ARG A 223 -14.66 -17.90 14.09
C ARG A 223 -15.45 -16.95 14.99
N HIS A 224 -15.65 -15.72 14.54
CA HIS A 224 -16.51 -14.75 15.19
C HIS A 224 -17.33 -14.02 14.13
N ASP A 225 -18.66 -14.00 14.26
CA ASP A 225 -19.59 -13.33 13.34
C ASP A 225 -19.36 -13.63 11.86
N GLY A 226 -19.07 -14.90 11.53
CA GLY A 226 -18.80 -15.35 10.17
C GLY A 226 -17.41 -15.01 9.63
N MET A 227 -16.57 -14.33 10.41
CA MET A 227 -15.19 -14.00 10.08
C MET A 227 -14.21 -14.90 10.83
N ALA A 228 -13.07 -15.19 10.22
CA ALA A 228 -11.95 -15.80 10.94
C ALA A 228 -11.16 -14.69 11.66
N VAL A 229 -10.94 -14.87 12.96
CA VAL A 229 -10.21 -13.92 13.81
C VAL A 229 -8.94 -14.58 14.31
N LEU A 230 -7.81 -14.04 13.86
CA LEU A 230 -6.50 -14.32 14.40
C LEU A 230 -6.16 -13.26 15.45
N GLN A 231 -5.87 -13.67 16.67
CA GLN A 231 -5.37 -12.79 17.72
C GLN A 231 -4.00 -13.26 18.19
N VAL A 232 -3.06 -12.31 18.28
CA VAL A 232 -1.74 -12.51 18.89
C VAL A 232 -1.69 -11.60 20.12
N ARG A 233 -1.40 -12.19 21.27
CA ARG A 233 -1.27 -11.51 22.54
C ARG A 233 0.07 -11.84 23.16
N ASP A 234 0.72 -10.84 23.73
CA ASP A 234 1.92 -11.00 24.53
C ASP A 234 1.79 -10.31 25.89
N ASN A 235 2.75 -10.59 26.78
CA ASN A 235 2.90 -9.93 28.07
C ASN A 235 4.11 -8.98 28.10
N GLY A 236 4.44 -8.40 26.95
CA GLY A 236 5.54 -7.48 26.77
C GLY A 236 5.27 -6.06 27.27
N ILE A 237 6.10 -5.14 26.81
CA ILE A 237 6.11 -3.73 27.26
C ILE A 237 4.87 -2.93 26.82
N GLY A 238 4.05 -3.47 25.91
CA GLY A 238 2.91 -2.78 25.32
C GLY A 238 3.30 -1.67 24.35
N ILE A 239 2.32 -0.88 23.93
CA ILE A 239 2.48 0.21 22.97
C ILE A 239 1.94 1.49 23.61
N GLY A 240 2.69 2.59 23.51
CA GLY A 240 2.24 3.92 23.95
C GLY A 240 0.98 4.35 23.21
N ALA A 241 0.05 5.02 23.91
CA ALA A 241 -1.24 5.41 23.33
C ALA A 241 -1.11 6.36 22.13
N ASP A 242 -0.02 7.13 22.10
CA ASP A 242 0.42 8.03 21.03
C ASP A 242 0.91 7.30 19.77
N LEU A 243 1.41 6.07 19.91
CA LEU A 243 1.87 5.24 18.79
C LEU A 243 0.76 4.38 18.18
N LEU A 244 -0.29 4.05 18.93
CA LEU A 244 -1.40 3.21 18.45
C LEU A 244 -2.03 3.66 17.11
N PRO A 245 -2.25 4.97 16.85
CA PRO A 245 -2.83 5.40 15.58
C PRO A 245 -1.92 5.21 14.36
N VAL A 246 -0.60 5.11 14.58
CA VAL A 246 0.44 5.13 13.54
C VAL A 246 1.29 3.85 13.53
N VAL A 247 0.93 2.84 14.34
CA VAL A 247 1.72 1.61 14.52
C VAL A 247 1.86 0.78 13.24
N PHE A 248 0.97 0.99 12.27
CA PHE A 248 1.02 0.35 10.95
C PHE A 248 1.66 1.24 9.88
N ASP A 249 2.11 2.45 10.22
CA ASP A 249 2.83 3.31 9.30
C ASP A 249 4.26 2.83 9.08
N LEU A 250 4.80 3.20 7.92
CA LEU A 250 6.14 2.83 7.51
C LEU A 250 7.19 3.43 8.45
N PHE A 251 8.10 2.58 8.91
CA PHE A 251 9.24 2.94 9.77
C PHE A 251 8.88 3.37 11.20
N THR A 252 7.63 3.15 11.64
CA THR A 252 7.23 3.35 13.04
C THR A 252 7.67 2.14 13.89
N GLN A 253 8.33 2.38 15.03
CA GLN A 253 8.83 1.32 15.94
C GLN A 253 8.65 1.63 17.42
#